data_AF-A0A5C3R344-F1
#
_entry.id   AF-A0A5C3R344-F1
#
_cell.length_a   1.000
_cell.length_b   1.000
_cell.length_c   1.000
_cell.angle_alpha   90.00
_cell.angle_beta   90.00
_cell.angle_gamma   90.00
#
_symmetry.space_group_name_H-M   'P 1'
#
loop_
_entity.id
_entity.type
_entity.pdbx_description
1 polymer ?
#
loop_
_entity_poly.entity_id
_entity_poly.type
_entity_poly.pdbx_seq_one_letter_code
_entity_poly.pdbx_strand_id
1 'polypeptide(L)'
;MLRTTTARLPPSTLRLAVSRAAVPRYRPRNSRSTSQSAFEPPSLSSPLQFTVHFAGRFLKYSLVGCIVVAGTVVSAFEGTHLWVENVELVKDQDPDAKRWEWDLEADRWSAGDSGTDSSLDLITKHTIRAAWMAQNWGTGSSVGVVTGSNLGSASARIVDPKLEWAQNFLSIAITRTERALAKHDNLSPTLLELIIRHANVLERINTNDALLESRTRYERAWAMLGAQGPIAARVAMKLGDLNTRLGESSEALAWWKRALSLSQSPSRPSSQDVTISLPTALPNSPYTQRTIASVLLSLSSYYASSANDLKAALKIQQEGLKLIQAQTVPPPTTPAETLHSLYLSHRSSLLSIQQAEVLFALRNRPKKSTDLLASATQTSERIISILETPTSQATATAPNNSMPPPPPPLAKKLSDSKTLKKPAESLLRDARRSAADAWNLTGVLSEGVDKTKAMECYQRAVEILGIRDAGADTFSGPKDGIPPSEWAAIKSNYERMRRANPNKQ
;
A
#
# COMPACT_ATOMS: atom_id res chain seq x y z
N MET A 1 -5.73 30.60 -22.21
CA MET A 1 -4.75 29.87 -23.03
C MET A 1 -3.35 30.28 -22.60
N LEU A 2 -2.76 29.57 -21.64
CA LEU A 2 -1.37 29.75 -21.23
C LEU A 2 -0.71 28.37 -21.31
N ARG A 3 0.16 28.20 -22.31
CA ARG A 3 0.94 26.98 -22.52
C ARG A 3 1.99 26.88 -21.40
N THR A 4 1.81 25.94 -20.49
CA THR A 4 2.86 25.50 -19.57
C THR A 4 3.86 24.63 -20.33
N THR A 5 4.95 25.27 -20.75
CA THR A 5 6.13 24.63 -21.33
C THR A 5 6.83 23.82 -20.23
N THR A 6 6.72 22.50 -20.28
CA THR A 6 7.49 21.60 -19.41
C THR A 6 8.95 21.59 -19.90
N ALA A 7 9.82 22.28 -19.15
CA ALA A 7 11.26 22.21 -19.37
C ALA A 7 11.76 20.81 -19.00
N ARG A 8 12.04 19.98 -20.02
CA ARG A 8 12.83 18.76 -19.89
C ARG A 8 14.26 19.15 -19.55
N LEU A 9 14.74 18.74 -18.37
CA LEU A 9 16.17 18.75 -18.08
C LEU A 9 16.86 17.73 -18.98
N PRO A 10 17.98 18.08 -19.65
CA PRO A 10 18.73 17.16 -20.49
C PRO A 10 19.44 16.10 -19.64
N PRO A 11 19.68 14.90 -20.21
CA PRO A 11 20.45 13.86 -19.53
C PRO A 11 21.88 14.33 -19.30
N SER A 12 22.26 14.47 -18.03
CA SER A 12 23.63 14.77 -17.62
C SER A 12 24.53 13.57 -17.91
N THR A 13 25.08 13.54 -19.12
CA THR A 13 26.21 12.66 -19.44
C THR A 13 27.46 13.26 -18.80
N LEU A 14 27.78 12.81 -17.59
CA LEU A 14 29.08 13.03 -16.97
C LEU A 14 30.14 12.26 -17.77
N ARG A 15 30.63 12.87 -18.86
CA ARG A 15 31.91 12.49 -19.45
C ARG A 15 33.01 12.90 -18.47
N LEU A 16 33.57 11.92 -17.78
CA LEU A 16 34.87 12.03 -17.10
C LEU A 16 35.92 12.41 -18.16
N ALA A 17 36.22 13.70 -18.25
CA ALA A 17 37.38 14.19 -18.97
C ALA A 17 38.61 13.78 -18.16
N VAL A 18 39.27 12.70 -18.60
CA VAL A 18 40.62 12.34 -18.15
C VAL A 18 41.53 13.48 -18.58
N SER A 19 41.79 14.41 -17.65
CA SER A 19 42.80 15.45 -17.82
C SER A 19 44.16 14.76 -17.88
N ARG A 20 44.76 14.73 -19.08
CA ARG A 20 46.16 14.34 -19.28
C ARG A 20 47.02 15.26 -18.42
N ALA A 21 47.48 14.74 -17.29
CA ALA A 21 48.46 15.38 -16.44
C ALA A 21 49.73 15.66 -17.28
N ALA A 22 50.07 16.95 -17.39
CA ALA A 22 51.34 17.36 -17.94
C ALA A 22 52.47 16.86 -17.02
N VAL A 23 53.32 16.00 -17.56
CA VAL A 23 54.54 15.50 -16.91
C VAL A 23 55.41 16.71 -16.52
N PRO A 24 55.77 16.89 -15.24
CA PRO A 24 56.69 17.95 -14.84
C PRO A 24 58.05 17.69 -15.47
N ARG A 25 58.55 18.65 -16.28
CA ARG A 25 59.94 18.65 -16.75
C ARG A 25 60.87 18.78 -15.55
N TYR A 26 61.55 17.69 -15.24
CA TYR A 26 62.67 17.64 -14.30
C TYR A 26 63.80 18.54 -14.81
N ARG A 27 64.06 19.65 -14.11
CA ARG A 27 65.20 20.54 -14.39
C ARG A 27 66.35 20.09 -13.49
N PRO A 28 67.46 19.56 -14.02
CA PRO A 28 68.59 19.16 -13.19
C PRO A 28 69.24 20.43 -12.61
N ARG A 29 69.19 20.57 -11.29
CA ARG A 29 69.87 21.65 -10.58
C ARG A 29 71.28 21.16 -10.22
N ASN A 30 72.26 21.82 -10.81
CA ASN A 30 73.69 21.57 -10.63
C ASN A 30 74.10 21.52 -9.16
N SER A 31 74.95 20.55 -8.89
CA SER A 31 75.80 20.39 -7.72
C SER A 31 76.86 21.50 -7.65
N ARG A 32 76.95 22.18 -6.50
CA ARG A 32 78.22 22.62 -5.88
C ARG A 32 77.92 23.38 -4.59
N SER A 33 78.30 22.78 -3.47
CA SER A 33 79.36 23.30 -2.58
C SER A 33 79.24 22.59 -1.24
N THR A 34 80.19 21.68 -1.04
CA THR A 34 80.56 21.13 0.25
C THR A 34 80.97 22.30 1.15
N SER A 35 80.21 22.54 2.20
CA SER A 35 80.68 23.29 3.37
C SER A 35 80.30 22.49 4.59
N GLN A 36 81.33 21.95 5.25
CA GLN A 36 81.25 21.39 6.58
C GLN A 36 80.77 22.51 7.52
N SER A 37 79.60 22.32 8.15
CA SER A 37 79.27 23.04 9.36
C SER A 37 78.76 22.06 10.41
N ALA A 38 79.36 22.20 11.59
CA ALA A 38 79.09 21.60 12.87
C ALA A 38 77.71 20.94 13.05
N PHE A 39 77.74 19.76 13.70
CA PHE A 39 76.61 19.19 14.43
C PHE A 39 76.13 20.21 15.49
N GLU A 40 75.22 21.09 15.12
CA GLU A 40 74.35 21.77 16.08
C GLU A 40 73.27 20.78 16.53
N PRO A 41 73.03 20.62 17.84
CA PRO A 41 71.95 19.77 18.32
C PRO A 41 70.62 20.32 17.78
N PRO A 42 69.73 19.47 17.24
CA PRO A 42 68.48 19.93 16.64
C PRO A 42 67.70 20.73 17.68
N SER A 43 67.45 22.01 17.38
CA SER A 43 66.70 22.89 18.25
C SER A 43 65.30 22.29 18.48
N LEU A 44 65.02 21.86 19.71
CA LEU A 44 63.74 21.28 20.14
C LEU A 44 62.52 22.21 19.91
N SER A 45 62.75 23.47 19.55
CA SER A 45 61.72 24.48 19.25
C SER A 45 61.08 24.33 17.86
N SER A 46 61.79 23.80 16.86
CA SER A 46 61.26 23.65 15.50
C SER A 46 60.11 22.63 15.39
N PRO A 47 60.18 21.44 16.02
CA PRO A 47 59.05 20.50 16.04
C PRO A 47 57.81 21.06 16.73
N LEU A 48 57.98 21.81 17.83
CA LEU A 48 56.86 22.38 18.58
C LEU A 48 56.10 23.45 17.79
N GLN A 49 56.80 24.32 17.07
CA GLN A 49 56.15 25.32 16.20
C GLN A 49 55.37 24.66 15.06
N PHE A 50 55.93 23.60 14.47
CA PHE A 50 55.22 22.82 13.45
C PHE A 50 53.95 22.18 14.02
N THR A 51 54.02 21.54 15.20
CA THR A 51 52.87 20.91 15.84
C THR A 51 51.76 21.92 16.18
N VAL A 52 52.11 23.08 16.74
CA VAL A 52 51.12 24.12 17.07
C VAL A 52 50.46 24.67 15.80
N HIS A 53 51.25 24.93 14.75
CA HIS A 53 50.72 25.42 13.48
C HIS A 53 49.83 24.35 12.80
N PHE A 54 50.24 23.09 12.82
CA PHE A 54 49.47 21.98 12.28
C PHE A 54 48.16 21.80 13.04
N ALA A 55 48.19 21.81 14.38
CA ALA A 55 47.02 21.71 15.23
C ALA A 55 46.04 22.85 14.98
N GLY A 56 46.52 24.10 14.85
CA GLY A 56 45.69 25.26 14.53
C GLY A 56 45.00 25.13 13.16
N ARG A 57 45.72 24.68 12.13
CA ARG A 57 45.13 24.41 10.80
C ARG A 57 44.11 23.27 10.86
N PHE A 58 44.46 22.18 11.54
CA PHE A 58 43.57 21.02 11.70
C PHE A 58 42.26 21.43 12.37
N LEU A 59 42.30 22.11 13.53
CA LEU A 59 41.10 22.59 14.22
C LEU A 59 40.26 23.52 13.35
N LYS A 60 40.88 24.44 12.60
CA LYS A 60 40.16 25.33 11.69
C LYS A 60 39.45 24.56 10.59
N TYR A 61 40.12 23.62 9.93
CA TYR A 61 39.51 22.83 8.86
C TYR A 61 38.47 21.84 9.39
N SER A 62 38.67 21.27 10.57
CA SER A 62 37.68 20.43 11.26
C SER A 62 36.42 21.24 11.60
N LEU A 63 36.55 22.45 12.13
CA LEU A 63 35.41 23.32 12.44
C LEU A 63 34.62 23.67 11.16
N VAL A 64 35.32 24.07 10.09
CA VAL A 64 34.69 24.34 8.79
C VAL A 64 34.00 23.08 8.25
N GLY A 65 34.67 21.93 8.33
CA GLY A 65 34.11 20.63 7.94
C GLY A 65 32.84 20.30 8.72
N CYS A 66 32.84 20.47 10.04
CA CYS A 66 31.68 20.25 10.89
C CYS A 66 30.51 21.18 10.52
N ILE A 67 30.77 22.47 10.26
CA ILE A 67 29.74 23.42 9.84
C ILE A 67 29.15 23.03 8.48
N VAL A 68 29.99 22.65 7.52
CA VAL A 68 29.54 22.23 6.18
C VAL A 68 28.70 20.96 6.26
N VAL A 69 29.14 19.96 7.03
CA VAL A 69 28.39 18.71 7.24
C VAL A 69 27.06 19.00 7.95
N ALA A 70 27.06 19.78 9.03
CA ALA A 70 25.84 20.15 9.75
C ALA A 70 24.86 20.91 8.85
N GLY A 71 25.34 21.90 8.10
CA GLY A 71 24.52 22.67 7.16
C GLY A 71 23.94 21.78 6.05
N THR A 72 24.72 20.82 5.54
CA THR A 72 24.25 19.86 4.52
C THR A 72 23.17 18.95 5.09
N VAL A 73 23.35 18.43 6.30
CA VAL A 73 22.38 17.54 6.96
C VAL A 73 21.06 18.28 7.24
N VAL A 74 21.12 19.50 7.80
CA VAL A 74 19.93 20.32 8.04
C VAL A 74 19.22 20.67 6.73
N SER A 75 19.97 21.04 5.68
CA SER A 75 19.38 21.37 4.37
C SER A 75 18.70 20.15 3.74
N ALA A 76 19.33 18.97 3.82
CA ALA A 76 18.74 17.74 3.32
C ALA A 76 17.49 17.36 4.11
N PHE A 77 17.53 17.49 5.44
CA PHE A 77 16.40 17.22 6.33
C PHE A 77 15.19 18.11 5.98
N GLU A 78 15.37 19.44 6.01
CA GLU A 78 14.30 20.40 5.70
C GLU A 78 13.83 20.27 4.25
N GLY A 79 14.76 20.11 3.30
CA GLY A 79 14.44 19.91 1.89
C GLY A 79 13.56 18.68 1.65
N THR A 80 13.82 17.60 2.39
CA THR A 80 13.00 16.38 2.32
C THR A 80 11.59 16.62 2.86
N HIS A 81 11.46 17.31 4.01
CA HIS A 81 10.15 17.68 4.56
C HIS A 81 9.38 18.64 3.65
N LEU A 82 10.03 19.63 3.05
CA LEU A 82 9.41 20.54 2.10
C LEU A 82 8.99 19.84 0.81
N TRP A 83 9.76 18.85 0.35
CA TRP A 83 9.37 18.04 -0.81
C TRP A 83 8.11 17.23 -0.50
N VAL A 84 8.06 16.54 0.65
CA VAL A 84 6.85 15.79 1.04
C VAL A 84 5.65 16.71 1.17
N GLU A 85 5.83 17.89 1.77
CA GLU A 85 4.75 18.88 1.88
C GLU A 85 4.17 19.28 0.51
N ASN A 86 5.05 19.72 -0.39
CA ASN A 86 4.66 20.41 -1.62
C ASN A 86 4.48 19.47 -2.82
N VAL A 87 4.85 18.20 -2.69
CA VAL A 87 4.72 17.20 -3.76
C VAL A 87 3.81 16.06 -3.31
N GLU A 88 4.10 15.44 -2.16
CA GLU A 88 3.43 14.21 -1.74
C GLU A 88 2.21 14.39 -0.86
N LEU A 89 2.05 15.52 -0.19
CA LEU A 89 0.86 15.84 0.60
C LEU A 89 -0.11 16.79 -0.11
N VAL A 90 0.28 17.36 -1.25
CA VAL A 90 -0.63 18.20 -2.05
C VAL A 90 -1.86 17.41 -2.48
N LYS A 91 -3.04 18.00 -2.25
CA LYS A 91 -4.33 17.44 -2.66
C LYS A 91 -4.42 17.42 -4.18
N ASP A 92 -4.79 16.28 -4.71
CA ASP A 92 -5.06 16.14 -6.13
C ASP A 92 -6.29 16.99 -6.51
N GLN A 93 -6.16 17.75 -7.59
CA GLN A 93 -7.21 18.63 -8.08
C GLN A 93 -7.95 18.04 -9.28
N ASP A 94 -7.67 16.77 -9.62
CA ASP A 94 -8.36 16.06 -10.69
C ASP A 94 -9.90 16.09 -10.48
N PRO A 95 -10.64 16.79 -11.36
CA PRO A 95 -12.09 16.89 -11.23
C PRO A 95 -12.79 15.54 -11.43
N ASP A 96 -12.20 14.63 -12.22
CA ASP A 96 -12.77 13.30 -12.41
C ASP A 96 -12.59 12.45 -11.15
N ALA A 97 -11.44 12.54 -10.49
CA ALA A 97 -11.21 11.85 -9.21
C ALA A 97 -12.21 12.32 -8.14
N LYS A 98 -12.50 13.63 -8.07
CA LYS A 98 -13.51 14.20 -7.17
C LYS A 98 -14.93 13.78 -7.54
N ARG A 99 -15.29 13.82 -8.84
CA ARG A 99 -16.60 13.39 -9.33
C ARG A 99 -16.90 11.93 -8.96
N TRP A 100 -15.88 11.07 -8.99
CA TRP A 100 -15.98 9.66 -8.60
C TRP A 100 -15.59 9.39 -7.14
N GLU A 101 -15.48 10.46 -6.35
CA GLU A 101 -15.24 10.48 -4.91
C GLU A 101 -14.03 9.64 -4.47
N TRP A 102 -13.00 9.55 -5.32
CA TRP A 102 -11.74 8.90 -4.97
C TRP A 102 -10.91 9.74 -3.99
N ASP A 103 -11.12 11.05 -3.97
CA ASP A 103 -10.51 11.97 -3.02
C ASP A 103 -10.99 11.74 -1.57
N LEU A 104 -12.17 11.13 -1.38
CA LEU A 104 -12.67 10.68 -0.08
C LEU A 104 -11.98 9.38 0.41
N GLU A 105 -11.41 8.58 -0.51
CA GLU A 105 -10.64 7.37 -0.19
C GLU A 105 -9.13 7.59 -0.18
N ALA A 106 -8.68 8.74 -0.71
CA ALA A 106 -7.29 9.13 -0.69
C ALA A 106 -6.74 9.12 0.74
N ASP A 107 -5.46 8.77 0.86
CA ASP A 107 -4.73 8.88 2.12
C ASP A 107 -4.62 10.36 2.53
N ARG A 108 -5.57 10.84 3.33
CA ARG A 108 -5.53 12.20 3.88
C ARG A 108 -4.65 12.23 5.13
N TRP A 109 -3.72 13.17 5.15
CA TRP A 109 -2.76 13.35 6.25
C TRP A 109 -3.00 14.62 7.05
N SER A 110 -3.86 15.52 6.54
CA SER A 110 -4.40 16.68 7.25
C SER A 110 -5.61 17.24 6.49
N ALA A 111 -6.32 18.22 7.05
CA ALA A 111 -7.41 18.90 6.35
C ALA A 111 -6.96 20.10 5.47
N GLY A 112 -5.65 20.30 5.28
CA GLY A 112 -5.12 21.37 4.43
C GLY A 112 -5.37 21.14 2.93
N ASP A 113 -5.66 22.21 2.19
CA ASP A 113 -5.88 22.14 0.74
C ASP A 113 -4.59 21.89 -0.07
N SER A 114 -3.42 22.23 0.49
CA SER A 114 -2.12 22.21 -0.19
C SER A 114 -1.00 21.60 0.65
N GLY A 115 -1.26 20.51 1.38
CA GLY A 115 -0.26 19.85 2.22
C GLY A 115 -0.74 19.64 3.65
N THR A 116 0.13 19.93 4.62
CA THR A 116 -0.25 19.97 6.04
C THR A 116 -1.06 21.23 6.36
N ASP A 117 -2.05 21.10 7.25
CA ASP A 117 -2.86 22.21 7.74
C ASP A 117 -1.98 23.36 8.23
N SER A 118 -2.20 24.56 7.68
CA SER A 118 -1.39 25.74 7.94
C SER A 118 -1.47 26.20 9.40
N SER A 119 -2.55 25.88 10.11
CA SER A 119 -2.77 26.20 11.52
C SER A 119 -1.95 25.34 12.50
N LEU A 120 -1.33 24.25 12.02
CA LEU A 120 -0.43 23.42 12.84
C LEU A 120 0.92 24.10 13.07
N ASP A 121 1.51 23.85 14.24
CA ASP A 121 2.89 24.25 14.53
C ASP A 121 3.89 23.44 13.68
N LEU A 122 5.08 24.00 13.47
CA LEU A 122 6.10 23.39 12.61
C LEU A 122 6.47 21.96 13.05
N ILE A 123 6.50 21.71 14.37
CA ILE A 123 6.84 20.38 14.91
C ILE A 123 5.76 19.36 14.53
N THR A 124 4.47 19.69 14.65
CA THR A 124 3.40 18.76 14.25
C THR A 124 3.41 18.53 12.75
N LYS A 125 3.64 19.56 11.93
CA LYS A 125 3.80 19.41 10.47
C LYS A 125 4.95 18.46 10.12
N HIS A 126 6.12 18.63 10.75
CA HIS A 126 7.27 17.72 10.57
C HIS A 126 6.92 16.29 10.96
N THR A 127 6.22 16.12 12.08
CA THR A 127 5.83 14.80 12.59
C THR A 127 4.88 14.08 11.63
N ILE A 128 3.88 14.78 11.08
CA ILE A 128 2.95 14.22 10.08
C ILE A 128 3.71 13.79 8.82
N ARG A 129 4.62 14.65 8.32
CA ARG A 129 5.45 14.34 7.15
C ARG A 129 6.39 13.16 7.43
N ALA A 130 6.98 13.07 8.62
CA ALA A 130 7.80 11.93 9.03
C ALA A 130 6.99 10.63 9.07
N ALA A 131 5.74 10.66 9.54
CA ALA A 131 4.84 9.52 9.48
C ALA A 131 4.58 9.07 8.03
N TRP A 132 4.36 10.03 7.12
CA TRP A 132 4.20 9.76 5.69
C TRP A 132 5.46 9.12 5.10
N MET A 133 6.64 9.69 5.39
CA MET A 133 7.93 9.18 4.90
C MET A 133 8.17 7.75 5.40
N ALA A 134 8.00 7.51 6.69
CA ALA A 134 8.15 6.18 7.28
C ALA A 134 7.26 5.16 6.56
N GLN A 135 5.99 5.50 6.31
CA GLN A 135 5.06 4.56 5.69
C GLN A 135 5.33 4.28 4.21
N ASN A 136 5.77 5.29 3.44
CA ASN A 136 5.88 5.20 1.97
C ASN A 136 7.31 4.93 1.48
N TRP A 137 8.32 5.46 2.17
CA TRP A 137 9.73 5.25 1.83
C TRP A 137 10.39 4.16 2.67
N GLY A 138 9.76 3.79 3.79
CA GLY A 138 10.34 2.87 4.76
C GLY A 138 11.30 3.59 5.71
N THR A 139 11.98 2.80 6.54
CA THR A 139 12.82 3.30 7.64
C THR A 139 14.31 3.00 7.41
N GLY A 140 14.67 2.47 6.25
CA GLY A 140 16.04 2.02 5.93
C GLY A 140 16.49 0.76 6.68
N SER A 141 15.75 0.32 7.71
CA SER A 141 15.98 -0.94 8.40
C SER A 141 14.96 -1.99 7.92
N SER A 142 15.45 -3.10 7.36
CA SER A 142 14.64 -4.26 7.02
C SER A 142 14.42 -5.21 8.20
N VAL A 143 15.07 -4.96 9.33
CA VAL A 143 14.91 -5.79 10.54
C VAL A 143 13.57 -5.44 11.17
N GLY A 144 12.60 -6.34 11.00
CA GLY A 144 11.30 -6.21 11.64
C GLY A 144 11.44 -6.22 13.16
N VAL A 145 10.65 -5.37 13.82
CA VAL A 145 10.63 -5.30 15.28
C VAL A 145 9.80 -6.47 15.79
N VAL A 146 10.41 -7.28 16.65
CA VAL A 146 9.73 -8.36 17.35
C VAL A 146 9.01 -7.75 18.55
N THR A 147 7.70 -7.59 18.44
CA THR A 147 6.85 -7.19 19.57
C THR A 147 6.34 -8.44 20.28
N GLY A 148 6.85 -8.70 21.49
CA GLY A 148 6.43 -9.82 22.32
C GLY A 148 7.18 -9.89 23.64
N SER A 149 6.50 -9.57 24.74
CA SER A 149 7.00 -9.67 26.12
C SER A 149 6.88 -11.08 26.73
N ASN A 150 6.36 -12.06 25.97
CA ASN A 150 6.25 -13.44 26.43
C ASN A 150 7.28 -14.32 25.72
N LEU A 151 8.45 -14.49 26.34
CA LEU A 151 9.57 -15.36 25.93
C LEU A 151 9.22 -16.87 25.81
N GLY A 152 7.94 -17.26 25.80
CA GLY A 152 7.50 -18.65 25.80
C GLY A 152 6.48 -19.05 24.74
N SER A 153 6.00 -18.14 23.88
CA SER A 153 4.99 -18.47 22.85
C SER A 153 5.56 -18.35 21.43
N ALA A 154 5.50 -19.46 20.68
CA ALA A 154 6.16 -19.69 19.40
C ALA A 154 5.60 -18.90 18.19
N SER A 155 5.04 -17.70 18.40
CA SER A 155 4.55 -16.86 17.31
C SER A 155 4.87 -15.39 17.56
N ALA A 156 6.15 -15.05 17.55
CA ALA A 156 6.59 -13.67 17.37
C ALA A 156 6.04 -13.16 16.03
N ARG A 157 5.01 -12.31 16.07
CA ARG A 157 4.50 -11.63 14.87
C ARG A 157 5.50 -10.55 14.48
N ILE A 158 6.11 -10.71 13.32
CA ILE A 158 7.01 -9.70 12.76
C ILE A 158 6.15 -8.52 12.31
N VAL A 159 6.25 -7.39 13.01
CA VAL A 159 5.59 -6.15 12.63
C VAL A 159 6.45 -5.44 11.58
N ASP A 160 5.80 -4.95 10.52
CA ASP A 160 6.48 -4.14 9.51
C ASP A 160 6.98 -2.84 10.16
N PRO A 161 8.31 -2.61 10.24
CA PRO A 161 8.87 -1.48 10.96
C PRO A 161 8.37 -0.14 10.41
N LYS A 162 8.00 -0.08 9.13
CA LYS A 162 7.47 1.13 8.50
C LYS A 162 6.13 1.56 9.12
N LEU A 163 5.29 0.60 9.51
CA LEU A 163 3.99 0.87 10.13
C LEU A 163 4.14 1.27 11.59
N GLU A 164 5.11 0.69 12.29
CA GLU A 164 5.39 1.02 13.69
C GLU A 164 5.92 2.46 13.83
N TRP A 165 6.88 2.86 12.99
CA TRP A 165 7.35 4.24 12.98
C TRP A 165 6.25 5.22 12.58
N ALA A 166 5.44 4.88 11.58
CA ALA A 166 4.33 5.71 11.16
C ALA A 166 3.29 5.91 12.29
N GLN A 167 2.93 4.85 13.04
CA GLN A 167 1.97 4.99 14.16
C GLN A 167 2.55 5.81 15.32
N ASN A 168 3.84 5.66 15.64
CA ASN A 168 4.51 6.48 16.65
C ASN A 168 4.46 7.98 16.29
N PHE A 169 4.81 8.34 15.06
CA PHE A 169 4.72 9.73 14.60
C PHE A 169 3.27 10.24 14.59
N LEU A 170 2.31 9.45 14.13
CA LEU A 170 0.89 9.85 14.14
C LEU A 170 0.36 10.07 15.57
N SER A 171 0.74 9.22 16.52
CA SER A 171 0.37 9.38 17.94
C SER A 171 0.89 10.69 18.53
N ILE A 172 2.15 11.04 18.23
CA ILE A 172 2.74 12.33 18.62
C ILE A 172 1.98 13.49 17.96
N ALA A 173 1.70 13.40 16.66
CA ALA A 173 0.99 14.43 15.92
C ALA A 173 -0.43 14.66 16.47
N ILE A 174 -1.19 13.59 16.75
CA ILE A 174 -2.52 13.66 17.36
C ILE A 174 -2.46 14.36 18.71
N THR A 175 -1.53 13.94 19.58
CA THR A 175 -1.38 14.52 20.93
C THR A 175 -1.09 16.02 20.87
N ARG A 176 -0.27 16.47 19.91
CA ARG A 176 0.03 17.90 19.75
C ARG A 176 -1.16 18.67 19.16
N THR A 177 -1.83 18.12 18.16
CA THR A 177 -3.04 18.72 17.56
C THR A 177 -4.15 18.88 18.60
N GLU A 178 -4.35 17.91 19.49
CA GLU A 178 -5.32 18.01 20.60
C GLU A 178 -5.01 19.18 21.55
N ARG A 179 -3.74 19.34 21.92
CA ARG A 179 -3.31 20.46 22.77
C ARG A 179 -3.50 21.81 22.06
N ALA A 180 -3.33 21.84 20.75
CA ALA A 180 -3.52 23.03 19.93
C ALA A 180 -5.02 23.35 19.71
N LEU A 181 -5.89 22.33 19.67
CA LEU A 181 -7.34 22.50 19.53
C LEU A 181 -7.93 23.36 20.65
N ALA A 182 -7.38 23.28 21.87
CA ALA A 182 -7.77 24.15 22.99
C ALA A 182 -7.53 25.65 22.73
N LYS A 183 -6.76 26.00 21.70
CA LYS A 183 -6.45 27.37 21.29
C LYS A 183 -7.06 27.75 19.93
N HIS A 184 -7.39 26.75 19.11
CA HIS A 184 -7.76 26.91 17.71
C HIS A 184 -8.87 25.92 17.32
N ASP A 185 -10.14 26.37 17.32
CA ASP A 185 -11.30 25.51 17.05
C ASP A 185 -11.33 24.92 15.63
N ASN A 186 -10.62 25.54 14.68
CA ASN A 186 -10.57 25.11 13.28
C ASN A 186 -9.75 23.83 13.04
N LEU A 187 -9.06 23.30 14.05
CA LEU A 187 -8.25 22.08 13.95
C LEU A 187 -9.05 20.78 14.00
N SER A 188 -10.36 20.83 14.29
CA SER A 188 -11.21 19.64 14.43
C SER A 188 -11.19 18.70 13.20
N PRO A 189 -11.31 19.20 11.95
CA PRO A 189 -11.22 18.35 10.76
C PRO A 189 -9.84 17.69 10.59
N THR A 190 -8.75 18.42 10.88
CA THR A 190 -7.38 17.87 10.81
C THR A 190 -7.18 16.78 11.86
N LEU A 191 -7.68 16.99 13.08
CA LEU A 191 -7.64 15.96 14.13
C LEU A 191 -8.41 14.71 13.72
N LEU A 192 -9.60 14.86 13.12
CA LEU A 192 -10.39 13.74 12.63
C LEU A 192 -9.63 12.90 11.58
N GLU A 193 -9.05 13.56 10.57
CA GLU A 193 -8.28 12.90 9.52
C GLU A 193 -7.05 12.16 10.09
N LEU A 194 -6.34 12.77 11.05
CA LEU A 194 -5.20 12.13 11.73
C LEU A 194 -5.63 10.90 12.54
N ILE A 195 -6.76 10.96 13.24
CA ILE A 195 -7.31 9.83 14.01
C ILE A 195 -7.69 8.67 13.07
N ILE A 196 -8.42 8.96 11.99
CA ILE A 196 -8.77 7.96 10.98
C ILE A 196 -7.50 7.37 10.36
N ARG A 197 -6.50 8.19 10.05
CA ARG A 197 -5.22 7.72 9.51
C ARG A 197 -4.50 6.79 10.46
N HIS A 198 -4.42 7.16 11.73
CA HIS A 198 -3.78 6.36 12.77
C HIS A 198 -4.48 5.01 12.93
N ALA A 199 -5.82 4.99 12.98
CA ALA A 199 -6.61 3.77 13.03
C ALA A 199 -6.30 2.84 11.84
N ASN A 200 -6.25 3.38 10.61
CA ASN A 200 -5.90 2.59 9.42
C ASN A 200 -4.48 1.98 9.49
N VAL A 201 -3.51 2.68 10.09
CA VAL A 201 -2.14 2.15 10.26
C VAL A 201 -2.13 1.02 11.29
N LEU A 202 -2.79 1.21 12.43
CA LEU A 202 -2.94 0.19 13.49
C LEU A 202 -3.65 -1.07 12.98
N GLU A 203 -4.72 -0.91 12.18
CA GLU A 203 -5.43 -2.02 11.54
C GLU A 203 -4.49 -2.91 10.70
N ARG A 204 -3.52 -2.29 10.00
CA ARG A 204 -2.54 -2.96 9.15
C ARG A 204 -1.41 -3.64 9.93
N ILE A 205 -1.11 -3.16 11.14
CA ILE A 205 -0.16 -3.83 12.06
C ILE A 205 -0.71 -5.19 12.49
N ASN A 206 -2.04 -5.28 12.68
CA ASN A 206 -2.74 -6.56 12.89
C ASN A 206 -2.20 -7.38 14.09
N THR A 207 -1.75 -6.72 15.15
CA THR A 207 -1.56 -7.34 16.48
C THR A 207 -2.84 -7.12 17.31
N ASN A 208 -3.07 -7.94 18.35
CA ASN A 208 -4.28 -7.80 19.15
C ASN A 208 -4.38 -6.38 19.79
N ASP A 209 -3.28 -5.92 20.39
CA ASP A 209 -3.19 -4.58 20.98
C ASP A 209 -3.44 -3.46 19.95
N ALA A 210 -2.84 -3.57 18.76
CA ALA A 210 -3.06 -2.58 17.70
C ALA A 210 -4.51 -2.59 17.20
N LEU A 211 -5.19 -3.74 17.18
CA LEU A 211 -6.60 -3.81 16.79
C LEU A 211 -7.52 -3.19 17.84
N LEU A 212 -7.25 -3.40 19.13
CA LEU A 212 -7.97 -2.75 20.22
C LEU A 212 -7.80 -1.23 20.14
N GLU A 213 -6.56 -0.74 19.98
CA GLU A 213 -6.32 0.68 19.83
C GLU A 213 -6.98 1.24 18.55
N SER A 214 -6.87 0.52 17.42
CA SER A 214 -7.53 0.89 16.17
C SER A 214 -9.04 1.07 16.35
N ARG A 215 -9.69 0.17 17.09
CA ARG A 215 -11.13 0.27 17.40
C ARG A 215 -11.40 1.55 18.18
N THR A 216 -10.67 1.83 19.26
CA THR A 216 -10.82 3.05 20.05
C THR A 216 -10.63 4.32 19.21
N ARG A 217 -9.67 4.32 18.28
CA ARG A 217 -9.47 5.46 17.36
C ARG A 217 -10.67 5.65 16.42
N TYR A 218 -11.21 4.58 15.85
CA TYR A 218 -12.40 4.69 14.99
C TYR A 218 -13.68 5.07 15.75
N GLU A 219 -13.88 4.57 16.97
CA GLU A 219 -15.01 4.98 17.84
C GLU A 219 -14.95 6.48 18.14
N ARG A 220 -13.74 7.01 18.38
CA ARG A 220 -13.54 8.44 18.55
C ARG A 220 -13.82 9.23 17.27
N ALA A 221 -13.33 8.76 16.12
CA ALA A 221 -13.64 9.37 14.83
C ALA A 221 -15.15 9.38 14.56
N TRP A 222 -15.84 8.28 14.88
CA TRP A 222 -17.29 8.16 14.79
C TRP A 222 -18.02 9.20 15.64
N ALA A 223 -17.58 9.41 16.89
CA ALA A 223 -18.14 10.44 17.77
C ALA A 223 -17.96 11.85 17.20
N MET A 224 -16.78 12.15 16.62
CA MET A 224 -16.51 13.45 15.98
C MET A 224 -17.34 13.70 14.71
N LEU A 225 -17.69 12.64 13.97
CA LEU A 225 -18.52 12.71 12.76
C LEU A 225 -20.02 12.89 13.05
N GLY A 226 -20.44 12.82 14.32
CA GLY A 226 -21.86 12.94 14.69
C GLY A 226 -22.74 11.83 14.11
N ALA A 227 -22.16 10.67 13.79
CA ALA A 227 -22.84 9.52 13.18
C ALA A 227 -23.57 9.81 11.86
N GLN A 228 -23.05 10.74 11.04
CA GLN A 228 -23.70 11.18 9.79
C GLN A 228 -22.75 11.19 8.59
N GLY A 229 -23.33 11.06 7.40
CA GLY A 229 -22.62 11.19 6.14
C GLY A 229 -21.82 9.95 5.70
N PRO A 230 -21.21 10.02 4.51
CA PRO A 230 -20.55 8.88 3.88
C PRO A 230 -19.30 8.40 4.64
N ILE A 231 -18.52 9.32 5.20
CA ILE A 231 -17.32 8.98 5.98
C ILE A 231 -17.70 8.20 7.24
N ALA A 232 -18.79 8.57 7.92
CA ALA A 232 -19.30 7.82 9.06
C ALA A 232 -19.72 6.41 8.64
N ALA A 233 -20.39 6.23 7.51
CA ALA A 233 -20.73 4.91 6.99
C ALA A 233 -19.49 4.02 6.79
N ARG A 234 -18.39 4.59 6.27
CA ARG A 234 -17.11 3.88 6.12
C ARG A 234 -16.46 3.55 7.46
N VAL A 235 -16.48 4.46 8.43
CA VAL A 235 -15.98 4.22 9.79
C VAL A 235 -16.78 3.12 10.48
N ALA A 236 -18.11 3.11 10.35
CA ALA A 236 -18.96 2.04 10.85
C ALA A 236 -18.63 0.70 10.19
N MET A 237 -18.40 0.66 8.88
CA MET A 237 -17.93 -0.56 8.20
C MET A 237 -16.61 -1.06 8.82
N LYS A 238 -15.63 -0.16 9.01
CA LYS A 238 -14.34 -0.51 9.62
C LYS A 238 -14.46 -1.03 11.05
N LEU A 239 -15.34 -0.44 11.85
CA LEU A 239 -15.65 -0.93 13.19
C LEU A 239 -16.27 -2.34 13.15
N GLY A 240 -17.12 -2.63 12.17
CA GLY A 240 -17.65 -3.99 11.98
C GLY A 240 -16.55 -5.03 11.70
N ASP A 241 -15.63 -4.69 10.81
CA ASP A 241 -14.50 -5.56 10.44
C ASP A 241 -13.55 -5.80 11.63
N LEU A 242 -13.28 -4.75 12.41
CA LEU A 242 -12.44 -4.83 13.62
C LEU A 242 -13.08 -5.68 14.71
N ASN A 243 -14.36 -5.44 15.01
CA ASN A 243 -15.06 -6.20 16.05
C ASN A 243 -15.12 -7.69 15.69
N THR A 244 -15.28 -8.03 14.41
CA THR A 244 -15.19 -9.43 13.95
C THR A 244 -13.82 -10.05 14.24
N ARG A 245 -12.73 -9.32 13.93
CA ARG A 245 -11.35 -9.78 14.19
C ARG A 245 -11.01 -9.86 15.67
N LEU A 246 -11.70 -9.10 16.51
CA LEU A 246 -11.60 -9.14 17.97
C LEU A 246 -12.53 -10.19 18.62
N GLY A 247 -13.35 -10.89 17.83
CA GLY A 247 -14.30 -11.91 18.31
C GLY A 247 -15.64 -11.36 18.79
N GLU A 248 -15.90 -10.07 18.65
CA GLU A 248 -17.11 -9.36 19.09
C GLU A 248 -18.17 -9.36 17.98
N SER A 249 -18.76 -10.54 17.74
CA SER A 249 -19.66 -10.79 16.61
C SER A 249 -20.96 -9.97 16.64
N SER A 250 -21.56 -9.76 17.81
CA SER A 250 -22.79 -8.98 17.95
C SER A 250 -22.57 -7.49 17.60
N GLU A 251 -21.48 -6.92 18.10
CA GLU A 251 -21.09 -5.55 17.78
C GLU A 251 -20.74 -5.39 16.31
N ALA A 252 -20.06 -6.38 15.71
CA ALA A 252 -19.75 -6.37 14.29
C ALA A 252 -21.01 -6.23 13.41
N LEU A 253 -22.03 -7.05 13.67
CA LEU A 253 -23.31 -7.00 12.95
C LEU A 253 -24.01 -5.65 13.14
N ALA A 254 -24.01 -5.10 14.37
CA ALA A 254 -24.59 -3.79 14.65
C ALA A 254 -23.89 -2.67 13.86
N TRP A 255 -22.56 -2.70 13.77
CA TRP A 255 -21.78 -1.73 13.03
C TRP A 255 -21.97 -1.81 11.51
N TRP A 256 -21.97 -3.02 10.93
CA TRP A 256 -22.28 -3.19 9.50
C TRP A 256 -23.71 -2.76 9.17
N LYS A 257 -24.67 -3.00 10.07
CA LYS A 257 -26.04 -2.48 9.91
C LYS A 257 -26.05 -0.95 9.84
N ARG A 258 -25.36 -0.26 10.76
CA ARG A 258 -25.23 1.21 10.75
C ARG A 258 -24.59 1.71 9.45
N ALA A 259 -23.55 1.01 8.97
CA ALA A 259 -22.91 1.34 7.69
C ALA A 259 -23.90 1.27 6.51
N LEU A 260 -24.72 0.22 6.44
CA LEU A 260 -25.75 0.07 5.41
C LEU A 260 -26.85 1.14 5.53
N SER A 261 -27.33 1.45 6.76
CA SER A 261 -28.38 2.46 6.93
C SER A 261 -27.92 3.85 6.53
N LEU A 262 -26.71 4.25 6.93
CA LEU A 262 -26.13 5.54 6.55
C LEU A 262 -25.86 5.62 5.04
N SER A 263 -25.53 4.49 4.42
CA SER A 263 -25.31 4.41 2.98
C SER A 263 -26.61 4.57 2.16
N GLN A 264 -27.76 4.20 2.71
CA GLN A 264 -29.07 4.36 2.07
C GLN A 264 -29.69 5.74 2.36
N SER A 265 -29.48 6.27 3.56
CA SER A 265 -30.10 7.52 4.02
C SER A 265 -29.13 8.26 4.94
N PRO A 266 -28.26 9.12 4.39
CA PRO A 266 -27.19 9.78 5.14
C PRO A 266 -27.68 10.69 6.29
N SER A 267 -28.94 11.16 6.20
CA SER A 267 -29.53 12.12 7.13
C SER A 267 -30.45 11.48 8.18
N ARG A 268 -30.69 10.16 8.15
CA ARG A 268 -31.62 9.50 9.08
C ARG A 268 -30.82 8.77 10.17
N PRO A 269 -31.10 9.05 11.46
CA PRO A 269 -30.47 8.30 12.55
C PRO A 269 -30.83 6.82 12.43
N SER A 270 -29.85 5.95 12.69
CA SER A 270 -30.00 4.50 12.57
C SER A 270 -31.12 3.99 13.48
N SER A 271 -32.17 3.41 12.89
CA SER A 271 -33.25 2.73 13.63
C SER A 271 -32.69 1.52 14.40
N GLN A 272 -33.15 1.31 15.63
CA GLN A 272 -32.70 0.25 16.56
C GLN A 272 -33.13 -1.18 16.18
N ASP A 273 -33.78 -1.39 15.04
CA ASP A 273 -34.23 -2.72 14.63
C ASP A 273 -33.07 -3.74 14.54
N VAL A 274 -33.22 -5.00 14.92
CA VAL A 274 -32.06 -5.92 15.01
C VAL A 274 -31.72 -6.55 13.65
N THR A 275 -32.64 -6.48 12.69
CA THR A 275 -32.50 -7.18 11.41
C THR A 275 -31.68 -6.40 10.38
N ILE A 276 -30.73 -7.09 9.75
CA ILE A 276 -29.96 -6.53 8.63
C ILE A 276 -30.85 -6.55 7.39
N SER A 277 -31.22 -5.36 6.90
CA SER A 277 -31.93 -5.18 5.63
C SER A 277 -30.95 -4.73 4.56
N LEU A 278 -30.89 -5.46 3.45
CA LEU A 278 -30.02 -5.13 2.33
C LEU A 278 -30.65 -4.04 1.45
N PRO A 279 -29.86 -3.12 0.87
CA PRO A 279 -30.36 -2.16 -0.10
C PRO A 279 -30.98 -2.86 -1.32
N THR A 280 -32.09 -2.32 -1.83
CA THR A 280 -32.71 -2.78 -3.08
C THR A 280 -32.07 -2.16 -4.32
N ALA A 281 -31.43 -0.99 -4.18
CA ALA A 281 -30.70 -0.30 -5.23
C ALA A 281 -29.44 0.37 -4.66
N LEU A 282 -28.43 0.55 -5.51
CA LEU A 282 -27.20 1.26 -5.14
C LEU A 282 -27.47 2.79 -5.08
N PRO A 283 -26.90 3.50 -4.10
CA PRO A 283 -27.02 4.96 -4.00
C PRO A 283 -26.18 5.64 -5.09
N ASN A 284 -26.45 6.92 -5.38
CA ASN A 284 -25.74 7.65 -6.44
C ASN A 284 -24.27 7.95 -6.13
N SER A 285 -23.86 8.00 -4.86
CA SER A 285 -22.49 8.30 -4.43
C SER A 285 -21.56 7.11 -4.69
N PRO A 286 -20.55 7.23 -5.59
CA PRO A 286 -19.60 6.16 -5.86
C PRO A 286 -18.86 5.66 -4.62
N TYR A 287 -18.48 6.54 -3.70
CA TYR A 287 -17.86 6.18 -2.41
C TYR A 287 -18.77 5.29 -1.57
N THR A 288 -20.05 5.65 -1.52
CA THR A 288 -21.06 4.91 -0.77
C THR A 288 -21.34 3.54 -1.40
N GLN A 289 -21.38 3.46 -2.73
CA GLN A 289 -21.47 2.18 -3.46
C GLN A 289 -20.29 1.25 -3.12
N ARG A 290 -19.05 1.77 -3.14
CA ARG A 290 -17.85 1.00 -2.78
C ARG A 290 -17.87 0.56 -1.31
N THR A 291 -18.45 1.38 -0.43
CA THR A 291 -18.68 1.04 0.99
C THR A 291 -19.69 -0.10 1.14
N ILE A 292 -20.87 -0.02 0.50
CA ILE A 292 -21.86 -1.10 0.51
C ILE A 292 -21.26 -2.41 -0.01
N ALA A 293 -20.54 -2.38 -1.14
CA ALA A 293 -19.90 -3.57 -1.69
C ALA A 293 -18.89 -4.21 -0.71
N SER A 294 -18.20 -3.39 0.08
CA SER A 294 -17.27 -3.86 1.12
C SER A 294 -18.02 -4.45 2.32
N VAL A 295 -19.13 -3.84 2.75
CA VAL A 295 -19.98 -4.38 3.83
C VAL A 295 -20.58 -5.73 3.44
N LEU A 296 -21.08 -5.87 2.21
CA LEU A 296 -21.65 -7.12 1.71
C LEU A 296 -20.64 -8.27 1.73
N LEU A 297 -19.40 -7.99 1.31
CA LEU A 297 -18.30 -8.95 1.34
C LEU A 297 -17.98 -9.37 2.78
N SER A 298 -17.93 -8.40 3.69
CA SER A 298 -17.60 -8.62 5.11
C SER A 298 -18.70 -9.45 5.80
N LEU A 299 -19.97 -9.09 5.60
CA LEU A 299 -21.12 -9.86 6.06
C LEU A 299 -21.11 -11.29 5.49
N SER A 300 -20.88 -11.45 4.20
CA SER A 300 -20.82 -12.77 3.59
C SER A 300 -19.71 -13.62 4.21
N SER A 301 -18.53 -13.05 4.42
CA SER A 301 -17.40 -13.77 5.04
C SER A 301 -17.70 -14.14 6.50
N TYR A 302 -18.36 -13.25 7.24
CA TYR A 302 -18.77 -13.49 8.63
C TYR A 302 -19.75 -14.65 8.75
N TYR A 303 -20.83 -14.65 7.94
CA TYR A 303 -21.82 -15.72 8.01
C TYR A 303 -21.24 -17.07 7.55
N ALA A 304 -20.33 -17.06 6.57
CA ALA A 304 -19.68 -18.28 6.09
C ALA A 304 -18.69 -18.87 7.10
N SER A 305 -17.95 -18.03 7.84
CA SER A 305 -16.85 -18.47 8.72
C SER A 305 -17.21 -18.51 10.20
N SER A 306 -17.76 -17.41 10.73
CA SER A 306 -17.89 -17.17 12.17
C SER A 306 -19.23 -17.66 12.71
N ALA A 307 -20.32 -17.33 12.02
CA ALA A 307 -21.66 -17.78 12.42
C ALA A 307 -21.98 -19.21 11.97
N ASN A 308 -21.21 -19.75 11.01
CA ASN A 308 -21.48 -21.02 10.34
C ASN A 308 -22.91 -21.11 9.77
N ASP A 309 -23.50 -19.97 9.38
CA ASP A 309 -24.81 -19.88 8.74
C ASP A 309 -24.61 -19.71 7.23
N LEU A 310 -24.29 -20.84 6.59
CA LEU A 310 -24.08 -20.92 5.16
C LEU A 310 -25.29 -20.47 4.34
N LYS A 311 -26.52 -20.57 4.89
CA LYS A 311 -27.74 -20.12 4.20
C LYS A 311 -27.85 -18.60 4.21
N ALA A 312 -27.57 -17.96 5.34
CA ALA A 312 -27.49 -16.51 5.42
C ALA A 312 -26.38 -15.95 4.53
N ALA A 313 -25.20 -16.58 4.54
CA ALA A 313 -24.10 -16.23 3.64
C ALA A 313 -24.54 -16.30 2.17
N LEU A 314 -25.15 -17.42 1.76
CA LEU A 314 -25.65 -17.62 0.41
C LEU A 314 -26.68 -16.55 0.00
N LYS A 315 -27.61 -16.21 0.89
CA LYS A 315 -28.61 -15.16 0.65
C LYS A 315 -27.94 -13.81 0.42
N ILE A 316 -27.00 -13.42 1.27
CA ILE A 316 -26.29 -12.14 1.14
C ILE A 316 -25.48 -12.08 -0.15
N GLN A 317 -24.81 -13.18 -0.53
CA GLN A 317 -24.07 -13.26 -1.79
C GLN A 317 -25.00 -13.10 -3.00
N GLN A 318 -26.15 -13.79 -3.01
CA GLN A 318 -27.12 -13.71 -4.11
C GLN A 318 -27.68 -12.30 -4.26
N GLU A 319 -28.14 -11.71 -3.16
CA GLU A 319 -28.70 -10.35 -3.18
C GLU A 319 -27.62 -9.30 -3.47
N GLY A 320 -26.41 -9.47 -2.94
CA GLY A 320 -25.28 -8.59 -3.23
C GLY A 320 -24.84 -8.63 -4.69
N LEU A 321 -24.79 -9.83 -5.30
CA LEU A 321 -24.50 -9.97 -6.73
C LEU A 321 -25.58 -9.31 -7.58
N LYS A 322 -26.87 -9.54 -7.28
CA LYS A 322 -27.99 -8.86 -7.96
C LYS A 322 -27.87 -7.34 -7.85
N LEU A 323 -27.60 -6.83 -6.65
CA LEU A 323 -27.49 -5.40 -6.37
C LEU A 323 -26.34 -4.75 -7.16
N ILE A 324 -25.16 -5.37 -7.17
CA ILE A 324 -23.97 -4.83 -7.85
C ILE A 324 -24.10 -4.96 -9.38
N GLN A 325 -24.66 -6.06 -9.87
CA GLN A 325 -24.79 -6.33 -11.32
C GLN A 325 -25.97 -5.61 -11.97
N ALA A 326 -26.98 -5.21 -11.20
CA ALA A 326 -28.11 -4.43 -11.72
C ALA A 326 -27.69 -3.04 -12.22
N GLN A 327 -26.50 -2.56 -11.86
CA GLN A 327 -25.97 -1.29 -12.33
C GLN A 327 -25.58 -1.40 -13.81
N THR A 328 -26.44 -0.90 -14.69
CA THR A 328 -26.11 -0.67 -16.10
C THR A 328 -25.23 0.58 -16.20
N VAL A 329 -23.91 0.41 -16.11
CA VAL A 329 -22.98 1.52 -16.34
C VAL A 329 -22.76 1.65 -17.85
N PRO A 330 -22.96 2.84 -18.46
CA PRO A 330 -22.51 3.08 -19.83
C PRO A 330 -20.99 2.81 -19.94
N PRO A 331 -20.45 2.60 -21.15
CA PRO A 331 -19.01 2.38 -21.30
C PRO A 331 -18.23 3.52 -20.61
N PRO A 332 -17.28 3.20 -19.72
CA PRO A 332 -16.65 4.20 -18.87
C PRO A 332 -15.84 5.18 -19.71
N THR A 333 -16.00 6.47 -19.43
CA THR A 333 -15.43 7.57 -20.23
C THR A 333 -14.14 8.11 -19.65
N THR A 334 -13.98 8.06 -18.32
CA THR A 334 -12.80 8.59 -17.63
C THR A 334 -12.01 7.50 -16.90
N PRO A 335 -10.72 7.70 -16.57
CA PRO A 335 -9.95 6.75 -15.78
C PRO A 335 -10.55 6.51 -14.38
N ALA A 336 -11.06 7.56 -13.74
CA ALA A 336 -11.70 7.49 -12.42
C ALA A 336 -13.00 6.65 -12.45
N GLU A 337 -13.83 6.83 -13.49
CA GLU A 337 -15.03 6.02 -13.75
C GLU A 337 -14.67 4.56 -14.02
N THR A 338 -13.66 4.34 -14.87
CA THR A 338 -13.17 3.01 -15.21
C THR A 338 -12.72 2.30 -13.94
N LEU A 339 -11.91 2.95 -13.09
CA LEU A 339 -11.44 2.36 -11.84
C LEU A 339 -12.60 2.02 -10.90
N HIS A 340 -13.64 2.84 -10.84
CA HIS A 340 -14.82 2.58 -10.01
C HIS A 340 -15.61 1.36 -10.51
N SER A 341 -15.86 1.27 -11.83
CA SER A 341 -16.54 0.11 -12.43
C SER A 341 -15.75 -1.19 -12.26
N LEU A 342 -14.42 -1.13 -12.40
CA LEU A 342 -13.53 -2.27 -12.15
C LEU A 342 -13.57 -2.69 -10.68
N TYR A 343 -13.60 -1.74 -9.75
CA TYR A 343 -13.74 -2.02 -8.31
C TYR A 343 -15.04 -2.79 -8.02
N LEU A 344 -16.18 -2.31 -8.51
CA LEU A 344 -17.46 -3.00 -8.31
C LEU A 344 -17.48 -4.39 -8.97
N SER A 345 -16.91 -4.50 -10.17
CA SER A 345 -16.77 -5.78 -10.87
C SER A 345 -15.92 -6.77 -10.07
N HIS A 346 -14.82 -6.31 -9.47
CA HIS A 346 -13.98 -7.13 -8.59
C HIS A 346 -14.73 -7.61 -7.36
N ARG A 347 -15.50 -6.74 -6.70
CA ARG A 347 -16.32 -7.12 -5.54
C ARG A 347 -17.39 -8.15 -5.90
N SER A 348 -17.99 -8.04 -7.09
CA SER A 348 -18.87 -9.07 -7.65
C SER A 348 -18.12 -10.39 -7.84
N SER A 349 -16.91 -10.39 -8.40
CA SER A 349 -16.09 -11.61 -8.53
C SER A 349 -15.79 -12.28 -7.19
N LEU A 350 -15.44 -11.51 -6.16
CA LEU A 350 -15.21 -12.05 -4.82
C LEU A 350 -16.47 -12.68 -4.21
N LEU A 351 -17.64 -12.05 -4.37
CA LEU A 351 -18.91 -12.64 -3.93
C LEU A 351 -19.22 -13.93 -4.70
N SER A 352 -18.88 -14.01 -5.99
CA SER A 352 -19.02 -15.24 -6.78
C SER A 352 -18.10 -16.37 -6.30
N ILE A 353 -16.86 -16.06 -5.90
CA ILE A 353 -15.93 -17.04 -5.31
C ILE A 353 -16.50 -17.55 -3.99
N GLN A 354 -16.87 -16.65 -3.07
CA GLN A 354 -17.46 -17.04 -1.78
C GLN A 354 -18.77 -17.83 -1.96
N GLN A 355 -19.57 -17.50 -2.97
CA GLN A 355 -20.77 -18.25 -3.30
C GLN A 355 -20.48 -19.65 -3.82
N ALA A 356 -19.45 -19.81 -4.64
CA ALA A 356 -19.02 -21.12 -5.12
C ALA A 356 -18.59 -22.04 -3.97
N GLU A 357 -17.82 -21.50 -3.01
CA GLU A 357 -17.38 -22.21 -1.81
C GLU A 357 -18.56 -22.60 -0.92
N VAL A 358 -19.48 -21.66 -0.64
CA VAL A 358 -20.68 -21.92 0.19
C VAL A 358 -21.58 -22.96 -0.47
N LEU A 359 -21.80 -22.90 -1.78
CA LEU A 359 -22.58 -23.90 -2.51
C LEU A 359 -21.92 -25.28 -2.45
N PHE A 360 -20.61 -25.34 -2.57
CA PHE A 360 -19.84 -26.58 -2.45
C PHE A 360 -19.94 -27.16 -1.04
N ALA A 361 -19.78 -26.33 0.00
CA ALA A 361 -19.92 -26.73 1.40
C ALA A 361 -21.33 -27.24 1.73
N LEU A 362 -22.37 -26.64 1.14
CA LEU A 362 -23.75 -27.11 1.21
C LEU A 362 -24.02 -28.38 0.38
N ARG A 363 -23.00 -28.96 -0.25
CA ARG A 363 -23.08 -30.12 -1.17
C ARG A 363 -24.09 -29.91 -2.30
N ASN A 364 -24.26 -28.66 -2.73
CA ASN A 364 -25.26 -28.27 -3.70
C ASN A 364 -24.61 -27.94 -5.05
N ARG A 365 -24.93 -28.72 -6.09
CA ARG A 365 -24.65 -28.42 -7.51
C ARG A 365 -23.18 -28.06 -7.79
N PRO A 366 -22.24 -29.02 -7.81
CA PRO A 366 -20.82 -28.76 -8.07
C PRO A 366 -20.57 -28.02 -9.38
N LYS A 367 -21.40 -28.26 -10.41
CA LYS A 367 -21.37 -27.52 -11.68
C LYS A 367 -21.58 -26.01 -11.51
N LYS A 368 -22.53 -25.61 -10.66
CA LYS A 368 -22.79 -24.18 -10.41
C LYS A 368 -21.60 -23.51 -9.71
N SER A 369 -20.93 -24.21 -8.79
CA SER A 369 -19.70 -23.70 -8.18
C SER A 369 -18.59 -23.51 -9.22
N THR A 370 -18.38 -24.47 -10.13
CA THR A 370 -17.37 -24.30 -11.19
C THR A 370 -17.72 -23.17 -12.18
N ASP A 371 -19.00 -22.98 -12.51
CA ASP A 371 -19.43 -21.90 -13.40
C ASP A 371 -19.20 -20.51 -12.76
N LEU A 372 -19.46 -20.39 -11.45
CA LEU A 372 -19.19 -19.18 -10.68
C LEU A 372 -17.68 -18.87 -10.59
N LEU A 373 -16.85 -19.88 -10.34
CA LEU A 373 -15.39 -19.71 -10.32
C LEU A 373 -14.83 -19.33 -11.69
N ALA A 374 -15.34 -19.92 -12.77
CA ALA A 374 -14.96 -19.56 -14.13
C ALA A 374 -15.32 -18.10 -14.46
N SER A 375 -16.54 -17.68 -14.08
CA SER A 375 -16.96 -16.28 -14.25
C SER A 375 -16.09 -15.32 -13.43
N ALA A 376 -15.83 -15.62 -12.16
CA ALA A 376 -14.99 -14.81 -11.28
C ALA A 376 -13.54 -14.67 -11.81
N THR A 377 -13.01 -15.75 -12.35
CA THR A 377 -11.71 -15.80 -13.00
C THR A 377 -11.66 -14.89 -14.23
N GLN A 378 -12.62 -15.05 -15.16
CA GLN A 378 -12.69 -14.25 -16.37
C GLN A 378 -12.80 -12.76 -16.06
N THR A 379 -13.64 -12.38 -15.08
CA THR A 379 -13.77 -10.98 -14.66
C THR A 379 -12.48 -10.46 -14.02
N SER A 380 -11.84 -11.24 -13.14
CA SER A 380 -10.60 -10.82 -12.48
C SER A 380 -9.44 -10.67 -13.48
N GLU A 381 -9.27 -11.61 -14.41
CA GLU A 381 -8.26 -11.50 -15.48
C GLU A 381 -8.53 -10.31 -16.41
N ARG A 382 -9.80 -10.04 -16.73
CA ARG A 382 -10.16 -8.84 -17.50
C ARG A 382 -9.74 -7.56 -16.75
N ILE A 383 -9.97 -7.48 -15.45
CA ILE A 383 -9.55 -6.34 -14.62
C ILE A 383 -8.04 -6.18 -14.67
N ILE A 384 -7.28 -7.28 -14.51
CA ILE A 384 -5.82 -7.29 -14.64
C ILE A 384 -5.40 -6.72 -16.00
N SER A 385 -5.99 -7.21 -17.10
CA SER A 385 -5.62 -6.78 -18.45
C SER A 385 -5.91 -5.30 -18.73
N ILE A 386 -6.91 -4.70 -18.06
CA ILE A 386 -7.25 -3.28 -18.22
C ILE A 386 -6.32 -2.40 -17.36
N LEU A 387 -5.94 -2.88 -16.18
CA LEU A 387 -5.07 -2.14 -15.25
C LEU A 387 -3.60 -2.22 -15.63
N GLU A 388 -3.17 -3.29 -16.29
CA GLU A 388 -1.80 -3.45 -16.78
C GLU A 388 -1.62 -2.75 -18.14
N THR A 389 -0.45 -2.14 -18.35
CA THR A 389 -0.06 -1.75 -19.70
C THR A 389 0.25 -2.99 -20.54
N PRO A 390 -0.18 -3.05 -21.81
CA PRO A 390 0.31 -4.07 -22.73
C PRO A 390 1.83 -3.92 -22.78
N THR A 391 2.54 -4.88 -22.21
CA THR A 391 3.99 -4.94 -22.40
C THR A 391 4.17 -5.36 -23.84
N SER A 392 4.55 -4.43 -24.71
CA SER A 392 5.05 -4.76 -26.05
C SER A 392 6.04 -5.89 -25.84
N GLN A 393 5.71 -7.09 -26.31
CA GLN A 393 6.52 -8.29 -26.13
C GLN A 393 7.97 -7.90 -26.38
N ALA A 394 8.79 -8.02 -25.33
CA ALA A 394 10.22 -7.80 -25.44
C ALA A 394 10.69 -8.65 -26.63
N THR A 395 11.22 -7.98 -27.66
CA THR A 395 11.88 -8.62 -28.78
C THR A 395 12.85 -9.65 -28.23
N ALA A 396 12.62 -10.92 -28.58
CA ALA A 396 13.21 -12.12 -27.98
C ALA A 396 14.71 -12.31 -28.32
N THR A 397 15.53 -11.27 -28.20
CA THR A 397 16.95 -11.27 -28.58
C THR A 397 17.90 -10.79 -27.48
N ALA A 398 17.45 -10.60 -26.25
CA ALA A 398 18.35 -10.30 -25.14
C ALA A 398 19.06 -11.58 -24.62
N PRO A 399 20.40 -11.60 -24.51
CA PRO A 399 21.16 -12.78 -24.12
C PRO A 399 20.95 -13.19 -22.65
N ASN A 400 21.04 -14.51 -22.42
CA ASN A 400 20.68 -15.36 -21.26
C ASN A 400 21.07 -14.97 -19.82
N ASN A 401 21.47 -13.74 -19.51
CA ASN A 401 21.87 -13.34 -18.14
C ASN A 401 21.13 -12.11 -17.58
N SER A 402 20.09 -11.61 -18.25
CA SER A 402 19.32 -10.48 -17.73
C SER A 402 18.28 -10.94 -16.71
N MET A 403 18.33 -10.31 -15.53
CA MET A 403 17.31 -10.26 -14.48
C MET A 403 15.88 -10.44 -15.03
N PRO A 404 14.99 -11.22 -14.36
CA PRO A 404 13.64 -11.47 -14.85
C PRO A 404 12.93 -10.15 -15.21
N PRO A 405 12.16 -10.12 -16.31
CA PRO A 405 11.49 -8.90 -16.74
C PRO A 405 10.58 -8.41 -15.59
N PRO A 406 10.61 -7.10 -15.27
CA PRO A 406 9.76 -6.56 -14.22
C PRO A 406 8.29 -6.81 -14.59
N PRO A 407 7.40 -6.98 -13.60
CA PRO A 407 5.97 -7.10 -13.85
C PRO A 407 5.47 -5.88 -14.66
N PRO A 408 4.46 -6.07 -15.53
CA PRO A 408 3.91 -5.00 -16.35
C PRO A 408 3.50 -3.82 -15.46
N PRO A 409 3.89 -2.58 -15.81
CA PRO A 409 3.54 -1.42 -15.02
C PRO A 409 2.05 -1.10 -15.15
N LEU A 410 1.52 -0.41 -14.14
CA LEU A 410 0.15 0.12 -14.13
C LEU A 410 -0.09 0.99 -15.37
N ALA A 411 -1.31 0.93 -15.92
CA ALA A 411 -1.76 1.75 -17.03
C ALA A 411 -1.42 3.23 -16.77
N LYS A 412 -0.71 3.86 -17.72
CA LYS A 412 -0.15 5.21 -17.55
C LYS A 412 -1.18 6.24 -17.06
N LYS A 413 -2.40 6.17 -17.60
CA LYS A 413 -3.51 7.06 -17.21
C LYS A 413 -3.88 6.99 -15.72
N LEU A 414 -3.71 5.81 -15.10
CA LEU A 414 -3.98 5.60 -13.68
C LEU A 414 -2.73 5.89 -12.83
N SER A 415 -1.53 5.64 -13.34
CA SER A 415 -0.29 5.93 -12.61
C SER A 415 0.04 7.41 -12.52
N ASP A 416 -0.41 8.21 -13.49
CA ASP A 416 -0.15 9.65 -13.55
C ASP A 416 -1.03 10.43 -12.54
N SER A 417 -2.20 9.89 -12.16
CA SER A 417 -3.05 10.49 -11.12
C SER A 417 -2.63 9.99 -9.74
N LYS A 418 -2.31 10.94 -8.85
CA LYS A 418 -1.89 10.65 -7.48
C LYS A 418 -3.01 10.00 -6.66
N THR A 419 -4.26 10.43 -6.87
CA THR A 419 -5.42 9.87 -6.18
C THR A 419 -5.77 8.47 -6.66
N LEU A 420 -5.65 8.22 -7.97
CA LEU A 420 -6.06 6.94 -8.57
C LEU A 420 -4.97 5.87 -8.50
N LYS A 421 -3.69 6.25 -8.46
CA LYS A 421 -2.56 5.32 -8.47
C LYS A 421 -2.66 4.25 -7.39
N LYS A 422 -2.80 4.65 -6.13
CA LYS A 422 -2.79 3.69 -5.00
C LYS A 422 -4.03 2.77 -4.99
N PRO A 423 -5.27 3.26 -5.19
CA PRO A 423 -6.43 2.38 -5.36
C PRO A 423 -6.28 1.43 -6.56
N ALA A 424 -5.71 1.88 -7.68
CA ALA A 424 -5.48 1.05 -8.85
C ALA A 424 -4.41 -0.04 -8.62
N GLU A 425 -3.29 0.28 -7.97
CA GLU A 425 -2.28 -0.70 -7.54
C GLU A 425 -2.88 -1.74 -6.59
N SER A 426 -3.70 -1.29 -5.63
CA SER A 426 -4.38 -2.17 -4.68
C SER A 426 -5.38 -3.08 -5.39
N LEU A 427 -6.18 -2.55 -6.32
CA LEU A 427 -7.14 -3.31 -7.10
C LEU A 427 -6.44 -4.32 -8.02
N LEU A 428 -5.33 -3.95 -8.65
CA LEU A 428 -4.54 -4.86 -9.48
C LEU A 428 -4.00 -6.03 -8.66
N ARG A 429 -3.42 -5.75 -7.49
CA ARG A 429 -2.98 -6.78 -6.55
C ARG A 429 -4.14 -7.69 -6.16
N ASP A 430 -5.27 -7.12 -5.76
CA ASP A 430 -6.42 -7.88 -5.27
C ASP A 430 -7.10 -8.69 -6.40
N ALA A 431 -7.09 -8.19 -7.65
CA ALA A 431 -7.57 -8.92 -8.82
C ALA A 431 -6.67 -10.10 -9.20
N ARG A 432 -5.34 -9.95 -9.09
CA ARG A 432 -4.39 -11.07 -9.25
C ARG A 432 -4.65 -12.15 -8.22
N ARG A 433 -4.87 -11.77 -6.96
CA ARG A 433 -5.19 -12.72 -5.87
C ARG A 433 -6.51 -13.44 -6.12
N SER A 434 -7.58 -12.72 -6.45
CA SER A 434 -8.90 -13.34 -6.71
C SER A 434 -8.89 -14.25 -7.93
N ALA A 435 -8.18 -13.88 -9.00
CA ALA A 435 -8.03 -14.73 -10.19
C ALA A 435 -7.27 -16.02 -9.84
N ALA A 436 -6.15 -15.91 -9.13
CA ALA A 436 -5.34 -17.06 -8.75
C ALA A 436 -6.08 -17.99 -7.77
N ASP A 437 -6.82 -17.43 -6.82
CA ASP A 437 -7.65 -18.20 -5.89
C ASP A 437 -8.79 -18.94 -6.61
N ALA A 438 -9.49 -18.27 -7.52
CA ALA A 438 -10.54 -18.91 -8.32
C ALA A 438 -10.01 -20.04 -9.21
N TRP A 439 -8.85 -19.86 -9.83
CA TRP A 439 -8.16 -20.92 -10.57
C TRP A 439 -7.73 -22.07 -9.65
N ASN A 440 -7.15 -21.76 -8.50
CA ASN A 440 -6.71 -22.75 -7.53
C ASN A 440 -7.90 -23.60 -7.01
N LEU A 441 -9.03 -22.98 -6.66
CA LEU A 441 -10.26 -23.67 -6.26
C LEU A 441 -10.85 -24.51 -7.40
N THR A 442 -10.83 -24.01 -8.64
CA THR A 442 -11.26 -24.77 -9.81
C THR A 442 -10.39 -26.01 -10.02
N GLY A 443 -9.09 -25.90 -9.77
CA GLY A 443 -8.14 -27.00 -9.77
C GLY A 443 -8.51 -28.06 -8.73
N VAL A 444 -8.75 -27.65 -7.47
CA VAL A 444 -9.17 -28.55 -6.38
C VAL A 444 -10.43 -29.32 -6.74
N LEU A 445 -11.44 -28.66 -7.29
CA LEU A 445 -12.69 -29.32 -7.72
C LEU A 445 -12.48 -30.28 -8.90
N SER A 446 -11.44 -30.07 -9.71
CA SER A 446 -11.13 -30.89 -10.88
C SER A 446 -10.22 -32.07 -10.58
N GLU A 447 -9.48 -32.09 -9.45
CA GLU A 447 -8.49 -33.15 -9.15
C GLU A 447 -9.09 -34.57 -9.19
N GLY A 448 -10.32 -34.73 -8.72
CA GLY A 448 -11.02 -36.03 -8.70
C GLY A 448 -11.69 -36.42 -10.03
N VAL A 449 -11.79 -35.49 -10.98
CA VAL A 449 -12.54 -35.68 -12.24
C VAL A 449 -11.60 -35.69 -13.44
N ASP A 450 -10.73 -34.68 -13.53
CA ASP A 450 -9.78 -34.48 -14.63
C ASP A 450 -8.48 -33.85 -14.09
N LYS A 451 -7.47 -34.71 -13.88
CA LYS A 451 -6.15 -34.30 -13.39
C LYS A 451 -5.41 -33.39 -14.36
N THR A 452 -5.68 -33.48 -15.67
CA THR A 452 -5.08 -32.58 -16.66
C THR A 452 -5.62 -31.17 -16.46
N LYS A 453 -6.94 -31.05 -16.41
CA LYS A 453 -7.59 -29.76 -16.15
C LYS A 453 -7.18 -29.16 -14.81
N ALA A 454 -7.08 -29.98 -13.76
CA ALA A 454 -6.61 -29.53 -12.45
C ALA A 454 -5.19 -28.93 -12.53
N MET A 455 -4.28 -29.61 -13.24
CA MET A 455 -2.91 -29.13 -13.45
C MET A 455 -2.86 -27.81 -14.21
N GLU A 456 -3.66 -27.66 -15.28
CA GLU A 456 -3.76 -26.41 -16.05
C GLU A 456 -4.26 -25.25 -15.19
N CYS A 457 -5.27 -25.50 -14.34
CA CYS A 457 -5.79 -24.50 -13.41
C CYS A 457 -4.72 -24.05 -12.40
N TYR A 458 -4.00 -25.00 -11.79
CA TYR A 458 -2.92 -24.67 -10.85
C TYR A 458 -1.77 -23.93 -11.52
N GLN A 459 -1.38 -24.34 -12.74
CA GLN A 459 -0.36 -23.64 -13.51
C GLN A 459 -0.77 -22.19 -13.75
N ARG A 460 -2.02 -21.96 -14.17
CA ARG A 460 -2.52 -20.62 -14.42
C ARG A 460 -2.54 -19.75 -13.17
N ALA A 461 -2.92 -20.31 -12.01
CA ALA A 461 -2.86 -19.61 -10.73
C ALA A 461 -1.41 -19.17 -10.38
N VAL A 462 -0.43 -20.05 -10.60
CA VAL A 462 0.99 -19.76 -10.39
C VAL A 462 1.50 -18.71 -11.39
N GLU A 463 1.09 -18.74 -12.65
CA GLU A 463 1.46 -17.72 -13.65
C GLU A 463 0.95 -16.32 -13.30
N ILE A 464 -0.25 -16.23 -12.72
CA ILE A 464 -0.85 -14.95 -12.33
C ILE A 464 -0.07 -14.31 -11.18
N LEU A 465 0.34 -15.10 -10.18
CA LEU A 465 1.01 -14.59 -8.98
C LEU A 465 2.54 -14.59 -9.07
N GLY A 466 3.13 -15.39 -9.96
CA GLY A 466 4.56 -15.63 -10.03
C GLY A 466 5.30 -14.72 -10.99
N ILE A 467 6.56 -14.47 -10.69
CA ILE A 467 7.53 -13.89 -11.63
C ILE A 467 8.17 -15.05 -12.40
N ARG A 468 8.02 -15.05 -13.72
CA ARG A 468 8.62 -16.06 -14.59
C ARG A 468 10.06 -15.68 -14.93
N ASP A 469 10.98 -16.61 -14.74
CA ASP A 469 12.38 -16.40 -15.12
C ASP A 469 12.54 -16.51 -16.64
N ALA A 470 13.39 -15.65 -17.21
CA ALA A 470 13.64 -15.64 -18.64
C ALA A 470 14.23 -16.99 -19.09
N GLY A 471 13.46 -17.77 -19.84
CA GLY A 471 13.91 -19.06 -20.40
C GLY A 471 13.76 -20.27 -19.47
N ALA A 472 13.15 -20.15 -18.30
CA ALA A 472 12.88 -21.28 -17.42
C ALA A 472 11.38 -21.57 -17.26
N ASP A 473 11.04 -22.84 -17.03
CA ASP A 473 9.71 -23.29 -16.60
C ASP A 473 9.50 -23.16 -15.08
N THR A 474 10.37 -22.38 -14.43
CA THR A 474 10.32 -22.10 -13.00
C THR A 474 9.93 -20.65 -12.72
N PHE A 475 9.33 -20.45 -11.55
CA PHE A 475 8.94 -19.15 -11.04
C PHE A 475 9.86 -18.77 -9.87
N SER A 476 10.54 -17.63 -9.97
CA SER A 476 11.52 -17.15 -8.98
C SER A 476 10.89 -16.67 -7.68
N GLY A 477 9.64 -16.19 -7.73
CA GLY A 477 8.96 -15.70 -6.54
C GLY A 477 7.60 -15.08 -6.79
N PRO A 478 6.94 -14.61 -5.72
CA PRO A 478 5.69 -13.86 -5.83
C PRO A 478 5.91 -12.49 -6.48
N LYS A 479 4.92 -12.01 -7.24
CA LYS A 479 4.80 -10.61 -7.67
C LYS A 479 4.62 -9.68 -6.46
N ASP A 480 4.92 -8.41 -6.66
CA ASP A 480 4.80 -7.38 -5.63
C ASP A 480 3.42 -7.37 -4.95
N GLY A 481 3.43 -7.32 -3.62
CA GLY A 481 2.22 -7.27 -2.79
C GLY A 481 1.55 -8.63 -2.52
N ILE A 482 2.05 -9.73 -3.08
CA ILE A 482 1.55 -11.08 -2.78
C ILE A 482 2.28 -11.65 -1.54
N PRO A 483 1.56 -12.08 -0.50
CA PRO A 483 2.18 -12.70 0.67
C PRO A 483 2.98 -13.97 0.29
N PRO A 484 4.21 -14.14 0.79
CA PRO A 484 5.01 -15.35 0.50
C PRO A 484 4.32 -16.66 0.88
N SER A 485 3.52 -16.67 1.95
CA SER A 485 2.75 -17.83 2.39
C SER A 485 1.64 -18.23 1.41
N GLU A 486 0.91 -17.24 0.87
CA GLU A 486 -0.15 -17.44 -0.12
C GLU A 486 0.45 -18.00 -1.42
N TRP A 487 1.55 -17.41 -1.87
CA TRP A 487 2.32 -17.92 -3.00
C TRP A 487 2.80 -19.36 -2.79
N ALA A 488 3.39 -19.65 -1.64
CA ALA A 488 3.88 -21.00 -1.32
C ALA A 488 2.74 -22.04 -1.34
N ALA A 489 1.56 -21.70 -0.83
CA ALA A 489 0.40 -22.59 -0.85
C ALA A 489 -0.04 -22.93 -2.28
N ILE A 490 -0.20 -21.91 -3.14
CA ILE A 490 -0.61 -22.11 -4.54
C ILE A 490 0.46 -22.88 -5.33
N LYS A 491 1.74 -22.52 -5.16
CA LYS A 491 2.88 -23.21 -5.79
C LYS A 491 2.95 -24.67 -5.36
N SER A 492 2.70 -24.97 -4.08
CA SER A 492 2.70 -26.35 -3.57
C SER A 492 1.61 -27.22 -4.21
N ASN A 493 0.43 -26.68 -4.50
CA ASN A 493 -0.64 -27.41 -5.19
C ASN A 493 -0.22 -27.76 -6.63
N TYR A 494 0.34 -26.78 -7.36
CA TYR A 494 0.88 -27.01 -8.70
C TYR A 494 1.99 -28.07 -8.70
N GLU A 495 2.97 -27.97 -7.80
CA GLU A 495 4.07 -28.93 -7.73
C GLU A 495 3.60 -30.34 -7.36
N ARG A 496 2.66 -30.46 -6.42
CA ARG A 496 2.03 -31.74 -6.06
C ARG A 496 1.40 -32.37 -7.30
N MET A 497 0.59 -31.60 -8.04
CA MET A 497 -0.09 -32.12 -9.21
C MET A 497 0.88 -32.47 -10.35
N ARG A 498 1.91 -31.65 -10.56
CA ARG A 498 2.97 -31.91 -11.55
C ARG A 498 3.71 -33.22 -11.27
N ARG A 499 4.06 -33.50 -10.01
CA ARG A 499 4.75 -34.76 -9.62
C ARG A 499 3.89 -35.99 -9.83
N ALA A 500 2.57 -35.87 -9.69
CA ALA A 500 1.63 -36.96 -9.90
C ALA A 500 1.32 -37.25 -11.39
N ASN A 501 1.73 -36.38 -12.32
CA ASN A 501 1.53 -36.53 -13.77
C ASN A 501 2.89 -36.48 -14.53
N PRO A 502 3.80 -37.47 -14.37
CA PRO A 502 5.14 -37.42 -14.97
C PRO A 502 5.13 -37.50 -16.51
N ASN A 503 4.06 -38.02 -17.12
CA ASN A 503 3.98 -38.28 -18.57
C ASN A 503 3.76 -37.02 -19.44
N LYS A 504 3.83 -35.81 -18.88
CA LYS A 504 3.68 -34.52 -19.58
C LYS A 504 4.92 -33.62 -19.50
N GLN A 505 6.07 -34.17 -19.06
CA GLN A 505 7.35 -33.46 -19.07
C GLN A 505 8.01 -33.47 -20.44
#